data_AF-A0A958D8W1-F1
#
_entry.id   AF-A0A958D8W1-F1
#
_cell.length_a   1.000
_cell.length_b   1.000
_cell.length_c   1.000
_cell.angle_alpha   90.00
_cell.angle_beta   90.00
_cell.angle_gamma   90.00
#
_symmetry.space_group_name_H-M   'P 1'
#
loop_
_entity.id
_entity.type
_entity.pdbx_description
1 polymer ?
#
loop_
_entity_poly.entity_id
_entity_poly.type
_entity_poly.pdbx_seq_one_letter_code
_entity_poly.pdbx_strand_id
1 'polypeptide(L)'
;MHALTSLATKLFIASPWIAGVFGLAVALLFGYFGVSSWQAMQRMPEQPQSLSLTAAAQAVKAESEDQWVSIGPLIWDCSNIVQEGDRTSAVFSDASRSAIGVAVFSGTRDLSCGDLDPVAATGVLRLMGEGEVARLDDRGFDLARYSPDATRVALCTFCGRGNSRLGVVLSAVMVVIGLSLYPLCLYENRRRARKQRALLGEREPWRQSGGTGKTLL
;
A
#
# COMPACT_ATOMS: atom_id res chain seq x y z
N MET A 1 -15.44 -5.99 14.16
CA MET A 1 -15.04 -6.70 12.92
C MET A 1 -15.82 -7.99 12.64
N HIS A 2 -16.14 -8.83 13.63
CA HIS A 2 -16.87 -10.09 13.41
C HIS A 2 -18.30 -9.93 12.82
N ALA A 3 -19.05 -8.89 13.19
CA ALA A 3 -20.39 -8.67 12.66
C ALA A 3 -20.40 -8.31 11.15
N LEU A 4 -19.45 -7.47 10.72
CA LEU A 4 -19.32 -7.05 9.32
C LEU A 4 -18.89 -8.21 8.42
N THR A 5 -17.94 -9.02 8.87
CA THR A 5 -17.49 -10.21 8.13
C THR A 5 -18.63 -11.22 8.00
N SER A 6 -19.37 -11.49 9.08
CA SER A 6 -20.54 -12.37 9.06
C SER A 6 -21.63 -11.87 8.11
N LEU A 7 -21.93 -10.56 8.13
CA LEU A 7 -22.92 -9.97 7.23
C LEU A 7 -22.49 -10.07 5.76
N ALA A 8 -21.22 -9.78 5.45
CA ALA A 8 -20.67 -9.91 4.11
C ALA A 8 -20.73 -11.35 3.61
N THR A 9 -20.38 -12.33 4.45
CA THR A 9 -20.49 -13.75 4.10
C THR A 9 -21.94 -14.15 3.82
N LYS A 10 -22.89 -13.69 4.63
CA LYS A 10 -24.32 -13.96 4.41
C LYS A 10 -24.83 -13.34 3.11
N LEU A 11 -24.40 -12.12 2.78
CA LEU A 11 -24.73 -11.45 1.51
C LEU A 11 -24.18 -12.20 0.30
N PHE A 12 -22.92 -12.65 0.36
CA PHE A 12 -22.30 -13.43 -0.71
C PHE A 12 -22.94 -14.80 -0.89
N ILE A 13 -23.36 -15.43 0.22
CA ILE A 13 -24.14 -16.67 0.20
C ILE A 13 -25.51 -16.43 -0.43
N ALA A 14 -26.21 -15.35 -0.07
CA ALA A 14 -27.56 -15.08 -0.58
C ALA A 14 -27.56 -14.68 -2.06
N SER A 15 -26.53 -13.95 -2.50
CA SER A 15 -26.46 -13.37 -3.83
C SER A 15 -25.08 -13.56 -4.48
N PRO A 16 -24.89 -14.68 -5.20
CA PRO A 16 -23.61 -15.07 -5.79
C PRO A 16 -23.08 -14.10 -6.85
N TRP A 17 -23.99 -13.40 -7.55
CA TRP A 17 -23.60 -12.40 -8.53
C TRP A 17 -22.96 -11.18 -7.86
N ILE A 18 -23.41 -10.80 -6.65
CA ILE A 18 -22.80 -9.72 -5.86
C ILE A 18 -21.36 -10.09 -5.51
N ALA A 19 -21.13 -11.33 -5.09
CA ALA A 19 -19.78 -11.81 -4.80
C ALA A 19 -18.88 -11.83 -6.05
N GLY A 20 -19.42 -12.18 -7.23
CA GLY A 20 -18.69 -12.10 -8.49
C GLY A 20 -18.30 -10.67 -8.89
N VAL A 21 -19.25 -9.73 -8.80
CA VAL A 21 -18.99 -8.30 -9.08
C VAL A 21 -17.99 -7.72 -8.10
N PHE A 22 -18.14 -8.04 -6.81
CA PHE A 22 -17.20 -7.63 -5.77
C PHE A 22 -15.80 -8.19 -6.02
N GLY A 23 -15.68 -9.48 -6.33
CA GLY A 23 -14.39 -10.12 -6.65
C GLY A 23 -13.70 -9.49 -7.85
N LEU A 24 -14.45 -9.15 -8.91
CA LEU A 24 -13.93 -8.43 -10.07
C LEU A 24 -13.47 -7.01 -9.69
N ALA A 25 -14.26 -6.28 -8.91
CA ALA A 25 -13.90 -4.93 -8.46
C ALA A 25 -12.61 -4.94 -7.63
N VAL A 26 -12.46 -5.91 -6.72
CA VAL A 26 -11.23 -6.15 -5.94
C VAL A 26 -10.07 -6.45 -6.88
N ALA A 27 -10.23 -7.36 -7.84
CA ALA A 27 -9.17 -7.72 -8.78
C ALA A 27 -8.72 -6.51 -9.63
N LEU A 28 -9.63 -5.67 -10.10
CA LEU A 28 -9.29 -4.46 -10.86
C LEU A 28 -8.56 -3.43 -9.99
N LEU A 29 -9.07 -3.16 -8.79
CA LEU A 29 -8.48 -2.20 -7.87
C LEU A 29 -7.06 -2.60 -7.46
N PHE A 30 -6.88 -3.84 -7.00
CA PHE A 30 -5.57 -4.34 -6.62
C PHE A 30 -4.66 -4.59 -7.82
N GLY A 31 -5.21 -4.94 -8.98
CA GLY A 31 -4.44 -5.00 -10.23
C GLY A 31 -3.80 -3.65 -10.56
N TYR A 32 -4.58 -2.56 -10.48
CA TYR A 32 -4.07 -1.21 -10.66
C TYR A 32 -3.00 -0.84 -9.64
N PHE A 33 -3.23 -1.08 -8.34
CA PHE A 33 -2.23 -0.82 -7.29
C PHE A 33 -0.95 -1.65 -7.46
N GLY A 34 -1.08 -2.90 -7.89
CA GLY A 34 0.04 -3.78 -8.17
C GLY A 34 0.89 -3.27 -9.33
N VAL A 35 0.25 -2.84 -10.43
CA VAL A 35 0.95 -2.24 -11.59
C VAL A 35 1.64 -0.93 -11.20
N SER A 36 0.95 -0.05 -10.46
CA SER A 36 1.54 1.20 -9.98
C SER A 36 2.75 0.96 -9.07
N SER A 37 2.64 0.02 -8.13
CA SER A 37 3.74 -0.38 -7.24
C SER A 37 4.91 -1.00 -8.00
N TRP A 38 4.62 -1.79 -9.04
CA TRP A 38 5.63 -2.37 -9.92
C TRP A 38 6.38 -1.29 -10.71
N GLN A 39 5.65 -0.33 -11.29
CA GLN A 39 6.26 0.80 -12.01
C GLN A 39 7.16 1.63 -11.08
N ALA A 40 6.70 1.92 -9.86
CA ALA A 40 7.53 2.60 -8.86
C ALA A 40 8.81 1.81 -8.54
N MET A 41 8.71 0.49 -8.39
CA MET A 41 9.86 -0.38 -8.16
C MET A 41 10.87 -0.38 -9.32
N GLN A 42 10.39 -0.32 -10.56
CA GLN A 42 11.26 -0.29 -11.75
C GLN A 42 12.03 1.03 -11.91
N ARG A 43 11.50 2.13 -11.36
CA ARG A 43 12.19 3.43 -11.36
C ARG A 43 13.24 3.55 -10.26
N MET A 44 13.10 2.78 -9.17
CA MET A 44 14.05 2.82 -8.07
C MET A 44 15.28 1.96 -8.37
N PRO A 45 16.49 2.37 -7.96
CA PRO A 45 17.67 1.53 -8.02
C PRO A 45 17.51 0.26 -7.19
N GLU A 46 18.40 -0.72 -7.34
CA GLU A 46 18.37 -1.95 -6.52
C GLU A 46 18.73 -1.70 -5.06
N GLN A 47 19.59 -0.71 -4.81
CA GLN A 47 20.02 -0.28 -3.48
C GLN A 47 19.84 1.24 -3.35
N PRO A 48 19.57 1.75 -2.14
CA PRO A 48 19.49 3.19 -1.91
C PRO A 48 20.83 3.85 -2.21
N GLN A 49 20.82 5.00 -2.88
CA GLN A 49 22.05 5.74 -3.17
C GLN A 49 22.58 6.40 -1.90
N SER A 50 23.85 6.15 -1.57
CA SER A 50 24.48 6.79 -0.41
C SER A 50 24.92 8.21 -0.78
N LEU A 51 24.22 9.21 -0.26
CA LEU A 51 24.47 10.63 -0.57
C LEU A 51 24.49 11.48 0.70
N SER A 52 25.25 12.57 0.69
CA SER A 52 25.09 13.63 1.69
C SER A 52 23.73 14.31 1.52
N LEU A 53 23.18 14.90 2.59
CA LEU A 53 21.88 15.55 2.49
C LEU A 53 21.85 16.66 1.44
N THR A 54 22.91 17.47 1.38
CA THR A 54 23.02 18.56 0.40
C THR A 54 23.02 18.02 -1.04
N ALA A 55 23.76 16.94 -1.31
CA ALA A 55 23.80 16.31 -2.62
C ALA A 55 22.44 15.69 -3.00
N ALA A 56 21.80 14.99 -2.07
CA ALA A 56 20.48 14.41 -2.28
C ALA A 56 19.42 15.49 -2.54
N ALA A 57 19.43 16.58 -1.77
CA ALA A 57 18.51 17.70 -1.95
C ALA A 57 18.71 18.40 -3.31
N GLN A 58 19.96 18.53 -3.77
CA GLN A 58 20.27 19.06 -5.10
C GLN A 58 19.79 18.12 -6.22
N ALA A 59 19.98 16.81 -6.08
CA ALA A 59 19.51 15.83 -7.06
C ALA A 59 17.98 15.87 -7.22
N VAL A 60 17.25 15.83 -6.11
CA VAL A 60 15.78 15.94 -6.10
C VAL A 60 15.33 17.27 -6.72
N LYS A 61 16.01 18.38 -6.40
CA LYS A 61 15.67 19.71 -6.96
C LYS A 61 15.94 19.80 -8.47
N ALA A 62 17.02 19.19 -8.96
CA ALA A 62 17.40 19.25 -10.36
C ALA A 62 16.51 18.36 -11.24
N GLU A 63 16.19 17.16 -10.77
CA GLU A 63 15.44 16.17 -11.55
C GLU A 63 13.92 16.31 -11.35
N SER A 64 13.49 16.97 -10.26
CA SER A 64 12.07 17.00 -9.84
C SER A 64 11.47 15.61 -9.66
N GLU A 65 12.31 14.63 -9.31
CA GLU A 65 11.93 13.24 -9.07
C GLU A 65 12.30 12.78 -7.66
N ASP A 66 11.50 11.85 -7.13
CA ASP A 66 11.72 11.19 -5.85
C ASP A 66 13.01 10.35 -5.88
N GLN A 67 13.90 10.55 -4.91
CA GLN A 67 15.19 9.84 -4.85
C GLN A 67 15.21 8.83 -3.70
N TRP A 68 15.51 7.56 -3.98
CA TRP A 68 15.69 6.54 -2.94
C TRP A 68 17.13 6.55 -2.43
N VAL A 69 17.33 7.10 -1.23
CA VAL A 69 18.65 7.46 -0.71
C VAL A 69 18.89 6.92 0.70
N SER A 70 20.16 6.76 1.03
CA SER A 70 20.67 6.59 2.39
C SER A 70 21.50 7.83 2.72
N ILE A 71 21.01 8.65 3.66
CA ILE A 71 21.56 9.96 3.97
C ILE A 71 22.27 9.92 5.31
N GLY A 72 23.56 10.23 5.33
CA GLY A 72 24.32 10.36 6.57
C GLY A 72 25.65 11.09 6.37
N PRO A 73 26.18 11.76 7.41
CA PRO A 73 25.56 11.99 8.72
C PRO A 73 24.45 13.06 8.66
N LEU A 74 23.43 12.94 9.53
CA LEU A 74 22.35 13.91 9.72
C LEU A 74 22.44 14.58 11.09
N ILE A 75 22.05 15.85 11.16
CA ILE A 75 21.88 16.55 12.43
C ILE A 75 20.39 16.65 12.71
N TRP A 76 19.90 15.92 13.71
CA TRP A 76 18.51 15.96 14.13
C TRP A 76 18.27 17.19 15.02
N ASP A 77 17.20 17.93 14.75
CA ASP A 77 16.72 18.97 15.65
C ASP A 77 15.73 18.37 16.64
N CYS A 78 16.27 18.00 17.80
CA CYS A 78 15.50 17.38 18.85
C CYS A 78 14.51 18.32 19.55
N SER A 79 14.58 19.63 19.29
CA SER A 79 13.54 20.58 19.73
C SER A 79 12.34 20.60 18.77
N ASN A 80 12.48 20.00 17.59
CA ASN A 80 11.48 19.94 16.52
C ASN A 80 11.06 18.49 16.23
N ILE A 81 10.64 17.78 17.28
CA ILE A 81 9.99 16.46 17.19
C ILE A 81 8.52 16.62 17.53
N VAL A 82 7.65 16.31 16.57
CA VAL A 82 6.19 16.41 16.70
C VAL A 82 5.58 15.02 16.60
N GLN A 83 4.70 14.70 17.55
CA GLN A 83 3.94 13.45 17.55
C GLN A 83 2.48 13.71 17.19
N GLU A 84 1.96 12.94 16.25
CA GLU A 84 0.58 13.02 15.76
C GLU A 84 -0.01 11.61 15.68
N GLY A 85 -0.69 11.18 16.74
CA GLY A 85 -1.32 9.86 16.81
C GLY A 85 -0.32 8.70 16.90
N ASP A 86 -0.10 7.99 15.80
CA ASP A 86 0.87 6.89 15.66
C ASP A 86 2.09 7.27 14.81
N ARG A 87 2.18 8.54 14.43
CA ARG A 87 3.27 9.09 13.62
C ARG A 87 4.12 10.02 14.45
N THR A 88 5.43 9.90 14.30
CA THR A 88 6.39 10.86 14.85
C THR A 88 7.14 11.50 13.69
N SER A 89 7.25 12.81 13.69
CA SER A 89 7.92 13.59 12.67
C SER A 89 9.07 14.36 13.31
N ALA A 90 10.27 14.28 12.74
CA ALA A 90 11.45 14.96 13.26
C ALA A 90 12.14 15.77 12.17
N VAL A 91 12.59 16.98 12.52
CA VAL A 91 13.38 17.81 11.62
C VAL A 91 14.84 17.36 11.65
N PHE A 92 15.48 17.35 10.49
CA PHE A 92 16.90 17.11 10.34
C PHE A 92 17.53 18.12 9.38
N SER A 93 18.82 18.35 9.50
CA SER A 93 19.58 19.21 8.57
C SER A 93 20.97 18.66 8.29
N ASP A 94 21.64 19.27 7.32
CA ASP A 94 23.08 19.14 7.12
C ASP A 94 23.84 20.03 8.11
N ALA A 95 25.16 19.87 8.17
CA ALA A 95 26.03 20.66 9.03
C ALA A 95 25.99 22.17 8.73
N SER A 96 25.83 22.53 7.45
CA SER A 96 25.70 23.92 6.97
C SER A 96 24.29 24.50 7.13
N ARG A 97 23.28 23.69 7.49
CA ARG A 97 21.85 24.06 7.51
C ARG A 97 21.35 24.63 6.18
N SER A 98 21.99 24.26 5.08
CA SER A 98 21.60 24.62 3.71
C SER A 98 20.49 23.71 3.16
N ALA A 99 20.36 22.51 3.71
CA ALA A 99 19.28 21.59 3.42
C ALA A 99 18.62 21.15 4.72
N ILE A 100 17.30 21.18 4.73
CA ILE A 100 16.49 20.84 5.91
C ILE A 100 15.43 19.88 5.44
N GLY A 101 15.22 18.83 6.22
CA GLY A 101 14.13 17.93 5.95
C GLY A 101 13.31 17.54 7.15
N VAL A 102 12.16 16.96 6.87
CA VAL A 102 11.28 16.35 7.86
C VAL A 102 11.22 14.86 7.56
N ALA A 103 11.62 14.05 8.53
CA ALA A 103 11.48 12.61 8.47
C ALA A 103 10.20 12.19 9.18
N VAL A 104 9.38 11.35 8.52
CA VAL A 104 8.17 10.80 9.12
C VAL A 104 8.40 9.33 9.46
N PHE A 105 8.21 8.99 10.74
CA PHE A 105 8.28 7.65 11.28
C PHE A 105 6.87 7.17 11.64
N SER A 106 6.52 5.93 11.27
CA SER A 106 5.23 5.31 11.60
C SER A 106 5.42 4.22 12.64
N GLY A 107 4.52 4.15 13.63
CA GLY A 107 4.48 3.07 14.62
C GLY A 107 5.41 3.25 15.83
N THR A 108 6.10 4.38 15.95
CA THR A 108 6.99 4.70 17.07
C THR A 108 6.39 5.85 17.89
N ARG A 109 5.62 5.51 18.93
CA ARG A 109 4.95 6.50 19.80
C ARG A 109 5.86 7.23 20.77
N ASP A 110 7.11 6.81 20.92
CA ASP A 110 8.04 7.37 21.91
C ASP A 110 9.43 7.60 21.32
N LEU A 111 9.50 7.99 20.03
CA LEU A 111 10.79 8.28 19.40
C LEU A 111 11.43 9.48 20.08
N SER A 112 12.50 9.23 20.83
CA SER A 112 13.29 10.24 21.50
C SER A 112 14.48 10.65 20.64
N CYS A 113 15.11 11.78 20.98
CA CYS A 113 16.35 12.23 20.36
C CYS A 113 17.47 11.16 20.44
N GLY A 114 17.50 10.38 21.52
CA GLY A 114 18.48 9.31 21.68
C GLY A 114 18.28 8.14 20.72
N ASP A 115 17.06 7.92 20.24
CA ASP A 115 16.75 6.91 19.23
C ASP A 115 17.09 7.37 17.81
N LEU A 116 17.31 8.68 17.64
CA LEU A 116 17.73 9.35 16.41
C LEU A 116 19.26 9.51 16.33
N ASP A 117 20.03 8.69 17.06
CA ASP A 117 21.50 8.61 16.96
C ASP A 117 21.97 8.61 15.49
N PRO A 118 23.24 8.95 15.13
CA PRO A 118 23.65 9.35 13.77
C PRO A 118 23.72 8.19 12.76
N VAL A 119 22.75 7.30 12.80
CA VAL A 119 22.41 6.30 11.81
C VAL A 119 21.98 7.04 10.54
N ALA A 120 22.58 6.62 9.43
CA ALA A 120 22.14 7.09 8.12
C ALA A 120 20.63 6.82 7.96
N ALA A 121 19.86 7.86 7.69
CA ALA A 121 18.43 7.70 7.44
C ALA A 121 18.23 7.21 6.01
N THR A 122 17.56 6.09 5.85
CA THR A 122 17.27 5.50 4.53
C THR A 122 15.79 5.68 4.21
N GLY A 123 15.48 6.16 3.00
CA GLY A 123 14.11 6.41 2.60
C GLY A 123 14.01 7.09 1.24
N VAL A 124 12.79 7.43 0.83
CA VAL A 124 12.56 8.24 -0.36
C VAL A 124 12.55 9.71 0.04
N LEU A 125 13.46 10.47 -0.57
CA LEU A 125 13.58 11.91 -0.42
C LEU A 125 12.80 12.61 -1.55
N ARG A 126 12.01 13.62 -1.19
CA ARG A 126 11.25 14.45 -2.13
C ARG A 126 11.37 15.92 -1.79
N LEU A 127 11.19 16.80 -2.76
CA LEU A 127 11.15 18.24 -2.52
C LEU A 127 9.81 18.58 -1.87
N MET A 128 9.84 19.40 -0.81
CA MET A 128 8.59 19.90 -0.23
C MET A 128 8.05 21.05 -1.07
N GLY A 129 6.77 20.97 -1.44
CA GLY A 129 6.07 22.09 -2.07
C GLY A 129 5.75 23.19 -1.06
N GLU A 130 5.45 24.41 -1.54
CA GLU A 130 5.13 25.56 -0.68
C GLU A 130 3.99 25.27 0.32
N GLY A 131 2.95 24.56 -0.15
CA GLY A 131 1.82 24.17 0.72
C GLY A 131 2.17 23.11 1.77
N GLU A 132 3.18 22.27 1.53
CA GLU A 132 3.67 21.33 2.55
C GLU A 132 4.50 22.06 3.59
N VAL A 133 5.33 23.01 3.17
CA VAL A 133 6.14 23.85 4.05
C VAL A 133 5.25 24.69 4.98
N ALA A 134 4.21 25.35 4.44
CA ALA A 134 3.28 26.13 5.25
C ALA A 134 2.58 25.29 6.34
N ARG A 135 2.28 24.02 6.06
CA ARG A 135 1.68 23.09 7.03
C ARG A 135 2.65 22.65 8.12
N LEU A 136 3.96 22.85 7.97
CA LEU A 136 4.90 22.51 9.05
C LEU A 136 4.70 23.44 10.24
N ASP A 137 4.54 24.74 9.99
CA ASP A 137 4.26 25.72 11.04
C ASP A 137 2.92 25.41 11.73
N ASP A 138 1.88 25.07 10.96
CA ASP A 138 0.57 24.64 11.49
C ASP A 138 0.66 23.37 12.38
N ARG A 139 1.63 22.50 12.11
CA ARG A 139 1.89 21.27 12.88
C ARG A 139 2.79 21.51 14.09
N GLY A 140 3.23 22.75 14.32
CA GLY A 140 4.03 23.12 15.48
C GLY A 140 5.54 22.97 15.31
N PHE A 141 6.04 22.91 14.07
CA PHE A 141 7.48 22.99 13.82
C PHE A 141 7.96 24.45 13.92
N ASP A 142 8.98 24.71 14.73
CA ASP A 142 9.69 26.00 14.81
C ASP A 142 10.77 26.06 13.72
N LEU A 143 10.40 26.62 12.57
CA LEU A 143 11.31 26.80 11.43
C LEU A 143 12.11 28.12 11.49
N ALA A 144 11.95 28.96 12.52
CA ALA A 144 12.52 30.31 12.56
C ALA A 144 14.06 30.33 12.60
N ARG A 145 14.69 29.23 13.02
CA ARG A 145 16.15 29.11 13.16
C ARG A 145 16.87 28.67 11.88
N TYR A 146 16.10 28.47 10.82
CA TYR A 146 16.57 27.97 9.56
C TYR A 146 16.57 29.05 8.50
N SER A 147 17.49 28.94 7.52
CA SER A 147 17.54 29.89 6.42
C SER A 147 16.26 29.78 5.58
N PRO A 148 15.61 30.91 5.20
CA PRO A 148 14.46 30.89 4.31
C PRO A 148 14.82 30.27 2.94
N ASP A 149 16.08 30.40 2.51
CA ASP A 149 16.61 29.91 1.24
C ASP A 149 17.04 28.44 1.27
N ALA A 150 16.95 27.78 2.43
CA ALA A 150 17.32 26.38 2.56
C ALA A 150 16.41 25.48 1.70
N THR A 151 17.02 24.45 1.10
CA THR A 151 16.25 23.48 0.32
C THR A 151 15.50 22.57 1.28
N ARG A 152 14.17 22.59 1.16
CA ARG A 152 13.25 21.86 2.04
C ARG A 152 12.87 20.53 1.42
N VAL A 153 13.17 19.42 2.10
CA VAL A 153 12.92 18.06 1.62
C VAL A 153 12.10 17.24 2.63
N ALA A 154 11.28 16.31 2.15
CA ALA A 154 10.61 15.35 3.01
C ALA A 154 11.25 13.98 2.82
N LEU A 155 11.55 13.29 3.92
CA LEU A 155 12.08 11.93 3.93
C LEU A 155 11.01 10.97 4.43
N CYS A 156 10.58 10.07 3.54
CA CYS A 156 9.71 8.97 3.91
C CYS A 156 10.56 7.71 4.16
N THR A 157 10.81 7.40 5.43
CA THR A 157 11.66 6.27 5.86
C THR A 157 11.03 4.91 5.60
N PHE A 158 9.70 4.87 5.53
CA PHE A 158 8.94 3.69 5.11
C PHE A 158 8.68 3.68 3.60
N CYS A 159 9.10 4.68 2.84
CA CYS A 159 8.99 4.61 1.37
C CYS A 159 10.26 4.00 0.79
N GLY A 160 10.11 3.19 -0.25
CA GLY A 160 11.24 2.60 -0.96
C GLY A 160 10.89 1.27 -1.60
N ARG A 161 11.91 0.65 -2.21
CA ARG A 161 11.76 -0.59 -3.00
C ARG A 161 11.13 -1.73 -2.19
N GLY A 162 11.47 -1.84 -0.89
CA GLY A 162 10.91 -2.85 0.01
C GLY A 162 9.39 -2.77 0.14
N ASN A 163 8.85 -1.56 0.33
CA ASN A 163 7.41 -1.36 0.46
C ASN A 163 6.68 -1.45 -0.89
N SER A 164 7.30 -1.01 -1.98
CA SER A 164 6.78 -1.27 -3.33
C SER A 164 6.70 -2.78 -3.62
N ARG A 165 7.69 -3.56 -3.18
CA ARG A 165 7.68 -5.03 -3.33
C ARG A 165 6.56 -5.68 -2.53
N LEU A 166 6.36 -5.25 -1.29
CA LEU A 166 5.22 -5.71 -0.48
C LEU A 166 3.89 -5.37 -1.15
N GLY A 167 3.76 -4.16 -1.72
CA GLY A 167 2.57 -3.73 -2.46
C GLY A 167 2.28 -4.61 -3.67
N VAL A 168 3.30 -4.96 -4.47
CA VAL A 168 3.15 -5.89 -5.61
C VAL A 168 2.68 -7.26 -5.14
N VAL A 169 3.33 -7.84 -4.11
CA VAL A 169 2.98 -9.16 -3.60
C VAL A 169 1.55 -9.19 -3.05
N LEU A 170 1.18 -8.21 -2.22
CA LEU A 170 -0.16 -8.12 -1.65
C LEU A 170 -1.21 -7.96 -2.75
N SER A 171 -0.93 -7.14 -3.76
CA SER A 171 -1.80 -6.92 -4.89
C SER A 171 -2.01 -8.20 -5.71
N ALA A 172 -0.95 -8.95 -5.99
CA ALA A 172 -1.03 -10.23 -6.69
C ALA A 172 -1.91 -11.24 -5.91
N VAL A 173 -1.74 -11.34 -4.59
CA VAL A 173 -2.57 -12.20 -3.74
C VAL A 173 -4.05 -11.77 -3.80
N MET A 174 -4.34 -10.48 -3.66
CA MET A 174 -5.71 -9.97 -3.68
C MET A 174 -6.39 -10.15 -5.04
N VAL A 175 -5.64 -10.03 -6.15
CA VAL A 175 -6.14 -10.32 -7.49
C VAL A 175 -6.54 -11.79 -7.61
N VAL A 176 -5.68 -12.71 -7.16
CA VAL A 176 -5.98 -14.15 -7.19
C VAL A 176 -7.22 -14.46 -6.34
N ILE A 177 -7.32 -13.88 -5.14
CA ILE A 177 -8.51 -14.03 -4.28
C ILE A 177 -9.76 -13.51 -5.01
N GLY A 178 -9.71 -12.28 -5.52
CA GLY A 178 -10.83 -11.64 -6.23
C GLY A 178 -11.31 -12.46 -7.42
N LEU A 179 -10.39 -12.96 -8.26
CA LEU A 179 -10.72 -13.80 -9.41
C LEU A 179 -11.23 -15.19 -9.00
N SER A 180 -10.73 -15.76 -7.90
CA SER A 180 -11.17 -17.06 -7.40
C SER A 180 -12.60 -17.06 -6.83
N LEU A 181 -13.11 -15.90 -6.41
CA LEU A 181 -14.49 -15.78 -5.91
C LEU A 181 -15.52 -16.14 -6.99
N TYR A 182 -15.25 -15.83 -8.26
CA TYR A 182 -16.17 -16.14 -9.36
C TYR A 182 -16.43 -17.66 -9.54
N PRO A 183 -15.42 -18.52 -9.78
CA PRO A 183 -15.64 -19.96 -9.91
C PRO A 183 -16.17 -20.60 -8.62
N LEU A 184 -15.78 -20.09 -7.44
CA LEU A 184 -16.34 -20.55 -6.16
C LEU A 184 -17.84 -20.29 -6.06
N CYS A 185 -18.29 -19.09 -6.45
CA CYS A 185 -19.70 -18.73 -6.48
C CYS A 185 -20.49 -19.59 -7.49
N LEU A 186 -19.93 -19.81 -8.68
CA LEU A 186 -20.54 -20.70 -9.67
C LEU A 186 -20.65 -22.15 -9.15
N TYR A 187 -19.63 -22.64 -8.47
CA TYR A 187 -19.61 -23.97 -7.88
C TYR A 187 -20.70 -24.13 -6.82
N GLU A 188 -20.81 -23.20 -5.87
CA GLU A 188 -21.83 -23.22 -4.82
C GLU A 188 -23.25 -23.08 -5.39
N ASN A 189 -23.44 -22.28 -6.44
CA ASN A 189 -24.74 -22.19 -7.13
C ASN A 189 -25.16 -23.51 -7.74
N ARG A 190 -24.26 -24.15 -8.48
CA ARG A 190 -24.51 -25.47 -9.06
C ARG A 190 -24.81 -26.49 -7.97
N ARG A 191 -24.07 -26.45 -6.86
CA ARG A 191 -24.29 -27.33 -5.70
C ARG A 191 -25.68 -27.12 -5.08
N ARG A 192 -26.14 -25.89 -4.90
CA ARG A 192 -27.48 -25.57 -4.38
C ARG A 192 -28.60 -25.97 -5.32
N ALA A 193 -28.45 -25.68 -6.61
CA ALA A 193 -29.41 -26.09 -7.63
C ALA A 193 -29.58 -27.62 -7.67
N ARG A 194 -28.47 -28.38 -7.56
CA ARG A 194 -28.51 -29.85 -7.43
C ARG A 194 -29.26 -30.31 -6.19
N LYS A 195 -29.02 -29.68 -5.03
CA LYS A 195 -29.73 -30.00 -3.78
C LYS A 195 -31.24 -29.70 -3.87
N GLN A 196 -31.63 -28.57 -4.47
CA GLN A 196 -33.03 -28.22 -4.66
C GLN A 196 -33.76 -29.21 -5.59
N ARG A 197 -33.14 -29.60 -6.72
CA ARG A 197 -33.69 -30.64 -7.62
C ARG A 197 -33.87 -31.98 -6.91
N ALA A 198 -32.91 -32.38 -6.09
CA ALA A 198 -33.01 -33.60 -5.29
C ALA A 198 -34.17 -33.55 -4.27
N LEU A 199 -34.41 -32.40 -3.64
CA LEU A 199 -35.53 -32.21 -2.70
C LEU A 199 -36.90 -32.18 -3.38
N LEU A 200 -36.99 -31.66 -4.62
CA LEU A 200 -38.22 -31.61 -5.40
C LEU A 200 -38.60 -32.96 -6.02
N GLY A 201 -37.77 -34.01 -5.85
CA GLY A 201 -38.05 -35.33 -6.40
C GLY A 201 -38.01 -35.40 -7.93
N GLU A 202 -37.48 -34.37 -8.60
CA GLU A 202 -37.26 -34.38 -10.05
C GLU A 202 -36.22 -35.46 -10.39
N ARG A 203 -36.69 -36.62 -10.89
CA ARG A 203 -35.81 -37.63 -11.48
C ARG A 203 -35.13 -36.99 -12.70
N GLU A 204 -33.82 -37.18 -12.82
CA GLU A 204 -33.07 -36.67 -13.96
C GLU A 204 -33.72 -37.12 -15.29
N PRO A 205 -34.03 -36.19 -16.22
CA PRO A 205 -34.73 -36.52 -17.46
C PRO A 205 -33.97 -37.53 -18.33
N TRP A 206 -32.64 -37.61 -18.17
CA TRP A 206 -31.78 -38.55 -18.90
C TRP A 206 -31.98 -40.01 -18.50
N ARG A 207 -32.63 -40.30 -17.36
CA ARG A 207 -32.86 -41.68 -16.89
C ARG A 207 -34.11 -42.33 -17.45
N GLN A 208 -34.84 -41.67 -18.36
CA GLN A 208 -36.07 -42.19 -18.96
C GLN A 208 -35.93 -42.73 -20.40
N SER A 209 -34.78 -42.58 -21.09
CA SER A 209 -34.60 -43.14 -22.45
C SER A 209 -34.06 -44.56 -22.48
N GLY A 210 -34.21 -45.34 -21.40
CA GLY A 210 -33.88 -46.78 -21.35
C GLY A 210 -35.01 -47.68 -21.86
N GLY A 211 -35.93 -47.15 -22.66
CA GLY A 211 -37.04 -47.89 -23.27
C GLY A 211 -36.57 -48.72 -24.46
N THR A 212 -36.09 -49.93 -24.17
CA THR A 212 -36.21 -51.16 -24.99
C THR A 212 -36.36 -50.96 -26.50
N GLY A 213 -35.23 -50.81 -27.20
CA GLY A 213 -35.14 -51.20 -28.62
C GLY A 213 -35.24 -52.73 -28.70
N LYS A 214 -36.46 -53.27 -28.78
CA LYS A 214 -36.69 -54.66 -29.17
C LYS A 214 -36.24 -54.83 -30.62
N THR A 215 -35.20 -55.62 -30.82
CA THR A 215 -34.80 -56.19 -32.10
C THR A 215 -35.94 -57.05 -32.64
N LEU A 216 -36.52 -56.68 -33.78
CA LEU A 216 -37.41 -57.52 -34.57
C LEU A 216 -36.54 -58.31 -35.57
N LEU A 217 -36.52 -59.63 -35.40
CA LEU A 217 -36.16 -60.63 -36.42
C LEU A 217 -37.46 -61.31 -36.87
#